data_AF-A0A2S5J2G7-F1
#
_entry.id   AF-A0A2S5J2G7-F1
#
_cell.length_a   1.000
_cell.length_b   1.000
_cell.length_c   1.000
_cell.angle_alpha   90.00
_cell.angle_beta   90.00
_cell.angle_gamma   90.00
#
_symmetry.space_group_name_H-M   'P 1'
#
loop_
_entity.id
_entity.type
_entity.pdbx_description
1 polymer ?
#
loop_
_entity_poly.entity_id
_entity_poly.type
_entity_poly.pdbx_seq_one_letter_code
_entity_poly.pdbx_strand_id
1 'polypeptide(L)'
;MAQRPGWHGIPPSEDRYVPPLQLEAPDGDVVEPTRSPALWVELDYPDGSRRTMKGFAMAWTGTMVRAQWIEYSRAREAWVDASRCRRRTLAPHPSHAS
;
A
#
# COMPACT_ATOMS: atom_id res chain seq x y z
N MET A 1 -28.50 27.85 -17.08
CA MET A 1 -27.93 27.03 -15.99
C MET A 1 -27.22 25.85 -16.62
N ALA A 2 -25.89 25.75 -16.48
CA ALA A 2 -25.08 24.72 -17.12
C ALA A 2 -25.14 23.42 -16.32
N GLN A 3 -25.68 22.36 -16.93
CA GLN A 3 -25.64 21.00 -16.36
C GLN A 3 -24.19 20.49 -16.50
N ARG A 4 -23.54 20.16 -15.38
CA ARG A 4 -22.18 19.61 -15.36
C ARG A 4 -22.20 18.23 -16.03
N PRO A 5 -21.35 17.95 -17.03
CA PRO A 5 -21.28 16.61 -17.61
C PRO A 5 -20.92 15.60 -16.52
N GLY A 6 -21.80 14.63 -16.30
CA GLY A 6 -21.52 13.48 -15.46
C GLY A 6 -20.28 12.75 -15.99
N TRP A 7 -19.52 12.17 -15.08
CA TRP A 7 -18.38 11.33 -15.40
C TRP A 7 -18.73 10.27 -16.48
N HIS A 8 -18.11 10.37 -17.67
CA HIS A 8 -18.26 9.44 -18.80
C HIS A 8 -16.97 8.63 -19.04
N GLY A 9 -16.34 8.13 -17.98
CA GLY A 9 -15.23 7.18 -18.09
C GLY A 9 -15.71 5.78 -17.74
N ILE A 10 -15.56 4.81 -18.65
CA ILE A 10 -15.57 3.38 -18.29
C ILE A 10 -14.59 3.24 -17.12
N PRO A 11 -15.01 2.74 -15.94
CA PRO A 11 -14.07 2.50 -14.85
C PRO A 11 -12.92 1.66 -15.40
N PRO A 12 -11.63 2.01 -15.19
CA PRO A 12 -10.56 1.11 -15.58
C PRO A 12 -10.82 -0.22 -14.90
N SER A 13 -11.11 -1.23 -15.73
CA SER A 13 -11.65 -2.51 -15.31
C SER A 13 -10.72 -3.14 -14.27
N GLU A 14 -11.32 -3.72 -13.23
CA GLU A 14 -10.65 -4.52 -12.21
C GLU A 14 -9.72 -5.58 -12.83
N ASP A 15 -9.96 -5.97 -14.09
CA ASP A 15 -9.16 -6.87 -14.93
C ASP A 15 -7.67 -6.52 -15.08
N ARG A 16 -7.25 -5.28 -14.83
CA ARG A 16 -5.82 -4.91 -14.94
C ARG A 16 -5.02 -5.15 -13.67
N TYR A 17 -5.68 -5.37 -12.53
CA TYR A 17 -4.96 -5.60 -11.28
C TYR A 17 -4.48 -7.05 -11.21
N VAL A 18 -3.16 -7.21 -11.16
CA VAL A 18 -2.52 -8.47 -10.81
C VAL A 18 -1.98 -8.31 -9.40
N PRO A 19 -2.36 -9.17 -8.44
CA PRO A 19 -1.81 -9.10 -7.09
C PRO A 19 -0.31 -9.42 -7.13
N PRO A 20 0.51 -8.73 -6.31
CA PRO A 20 1.90 -9.11 -6.17
C PRO A 20 2.01 -10.47 -5.49
N LEU A 21 3.18 -11.09 -5.63
CA LEU A 21 3.57 -12.22 -4.81
C LEU A 21 3.64 -11.73 -3.36
N GLN A 22 3.00 -12.48 -2.47
CA GLN A 22 2.97 -12.20 -1.04
C GLN A 22 3.32 -13.46 -0.25
N LEU A 23 3.86 -13.26 0.93
CA LEU A 23 4.07 -14.34 1.89
C LEU A 23 2.74 -14.72 2.53
N GLU A 24 2.67 -15.92 3.08
CA GLU A 24 1.54 -16.32 3.94
C GLU A 24 1.50 -15.42 5.19
N ALA A 25 0.31 -15.22 5.74
CA ALA A 25 0.18 -14.48 6.98
C ALA A 25 0.91 -15.24 8.10
N PRO A 26 1.70 -14.56 8.95
CA PRO A 26 2.45 -15.23 10.00
C PRO A 26 1.51 -15.70 11.13
N ASP A 27 1.78 -16.90 11.67
CA ASP A 27 1.04 -17.46 12.82
C ASP A 27 1.51 -16.93 14.19
N GLY A 28 2.52 -16.06 14.21
CA GLY A 28 3.17 -15.56 15.43
C GLY A 28 2.64 -14.22 15.95
N ASP A 29 3.37 -13.62 16.88
CA ASP A 29 3.03 -12.31 17.45
C ASP A 29 3.12 -11.20 16.40
N VAL A 30 1.95 -10.74 15.97
CA VAL A 30 1.79 -9.63 15.04
C VAL A 30 1.59 -8.33 15.82
N VAL A 31 2.45 -7.35 15.55
CA VAL A 31 2.33 -6.00 16.10
C VAL A 31 1.47 -5.15 15.17
N GLU A 32 0.37 -4.62 15.69
CA GLU A 32 -0.46 -3.62 15.01
C GLU A 32 -0.24 -2.23 15.64
N PRO A 33 0.22 -1.23 14.87
CA PRO A 33 0.46 0.10 15.40
C PRO A 33 -0.84 0.90 15.54
N THR A 34 -0.90 1.79 16.55
CA THR A 34 -1.96 2.81 16.62
C THR A 34 -1.92 3.79 15.45
N ARG A 35 -0.74 4.02 14.85
CA ARG A 35 -0.55 4.84 13.64
C ARG A 35 0.40 4.14 12.67
N SER A 36 -0.10 3.82 11.49
CA SER A 36 0.66 3.10 10.46
C SER A 36 1.84 3.95 9.94
N PRO A 37 3.10 3.53 10.14
CA PRO A 37 4.26 4.25 9.61
C PRO A 37 4.27 4.24 8.09
N ALA A 38 4.62 5.37 7.47
CA ALA A 38 4.80 5.43 6.02
C ALA A 38 6.08 4.70 5.59
N LEU A 39 5.99 3.98 4.48
CA LEU A 39 7.10 3.22 3.91
C LEU A 39 7.15 3.28 2.38
N TRP A 40 8.30 2.89 1.87
CA TRP A 40 8.48 2.35 0.52
C TRP A 40 8.46 0.83 0.64
N VAL A 41 7.64 0.15 -0.16
CA VAL A 41 7.59 -1.32 -0.25
C VAL A 41 7.99 -1.76 -1.65
N GLU A 42 8.87 -2.73 -1.75
CA GLU A 42 9.16 -3.44 -2.99
C GLU A 42 8.25 -4.66 -3.14
N LEU A 43 7.56 -4.75 -4.26
CA LEU A 43 6.62 -5.81 -4.60
C LEU A 43 7.10 -6.54 -5.85
N ASP A 44 7.23 -7.86 -5.77
CA ASP A 44 7.47 -8.73 -6.91
C ASP A 44 6.12 -9.18 -7.48
N TYR A 45 5.96 -9.19 -8.80
CA TYR A 45 4.73 -9.59 -9.49
C TYR A 45 4.93 -10.92 -10.23
N PRO A 46 3.85 -11.67 -10.53
CA PRO A 46 3.94 -12.95 -11.24
C PRO A 46 4.60 -12.88 -12.62
N ASP A 47 4.62 -11.71 -13.26
CA ASP A 47 5.32 -11.46 -14.53
C ASP A 47 6.85 -11.30 -14.38
N GLY A 48 7.37 -11.43 -13.15
CA GLY A 48 8.77 -11.24 -12.80
C GLY A 48 9.16 -9.77 -12.61
N SER A 49 8.24 -8.83 -12.79
CA SER A 49 8.52 -7.41 -12.56
C SER A 49 8.57 -7.09 -11.06
N ARG A 50 9.43 -6.13 -10.71
CA ARG A 50 9.50 -5.56 -9.36
C ARG A 50 9.11 -4.09 -9.40
N ARG A 51 8.25 -3.67 -8.48
CA ARG A 51 7.83 -2.26 -8.36
C ARG A 51 7.99 -1.77 -6.93
N THR A 52 8.38 -0.50 -6.78
CA THR A 52 8.42 0.17 -5.48
C THR A 52 7.18 1.05 -5.32
N MET A 53 6.39 0.78 -4.29
CA MET A 53 5.16 1.50 -3.99
C MET A 53 5.29 2.36 -2.72
N LYS A 54 4.58 3.48 -2.71
CA LYS A 54 4.34 4.26 -1.50
C LYS A 54 3.24 3.58 -0.70
N GLY A 55 3.54 3.16 0.52
CA GLY A 55 2.56 2.49 1.38
C GLY A 55 2.70 2.85 2.85
N PHE A 56 2.03 2.06 3.66
CA PHE A 56 2.04 2.11 5.11
C PHE A 56 2.23 0.71 5.70
N ALA A 57 2.98 0.58 6.79
CA ALA A 57 3.06 -0.64 7.58
C ALA A 57 1.81 -0.76 8.46
N MET A 58 0.92 -1.68 8.10
CA MET A 58 -0.32 -1.94 8.83
C MET A 58 -0.12 -2.91 9.99
N ALA A 59 0.84 -3.82 9.86
CA ALA A 59 1.24 -4.75 10.90
C ALA A 59 2.65 -5.28 10.61
N TRP A 60 3.33 -5.85 11.58
CA TRP A 60 4.61 -6.53 11.35
C TRP A 60 4.93 -7.59 12.39
N THR A 61 5.87 -8.47 12.03
CA THR A 61 6.60 -9.35 12.95
C THR A 61 8.07 -8.92 12.97
N GLY A 62 8.95 -9.72 13.56
CA GLY A 62 10.40 -9.48 13.48
C GLY A 62 10.97 -9.53 12.05
N THR A 63 10.31 -10.23 11.11
CA THR A 63 10.83 -10.50 9.76
C THR A 63 9.86 -10.14 8.64
N MET A 64 8.60 -9.85 8.93
CA MET A 64 7.57 -9.60 7.92
C MET A 64 6.81 -8.32 8.19
N VAL A 65 6.35 -7.67 7.14
CA VAL A 65 5.54 -6.45 7.22
C VAL A 65 4.28 -6.64 6.36
N ARG A 66 3.11 -6.35 6.93
CA ARG A 66 1.86 -6.18 6.17
C ARG A 66 1.83 -4.76 5.63
N ALA A 67 2.18 -4.61 4.36
CA ALA A 67 2.17 -3.32 3.70
C ALA A 67 0.81 -3.06 3.05
N GLN A 68 0.28 -1.84 3.20
CA GLN A 68 -0.89 -1.36 2.46
C GLN A 68 -0.50 -0.22 1.51
N TRP A 69 -1.01 -0.23 0.29
CA TRP A 69 -0.87 0.85 -0.69
C TRP A 69 -2.17 1.08 -1.46
N ILE A 70 -2.20 2.17 -2.25
CA ILE A 70 -3.31 2.46 -3.16
C ILE A 70 -2.89 2.16 -4.59
N GLU A 71 -3.67 1.34 -5.29
CA GLU A 71 -3.49 1.04 -6.71
C GLU A 71 -4.87 0.96 -7.37
N TYR A 72 -5.03 1.65 -8.50
CA TYR A 72 -6.32 1.85 -9.16
C TYR A 72 -7.42 2.33 -8.20
N SER A 73 -7.09 3.32 -7.37
CA SER A 73 -7.99 3.93 -6.37
C SER A 73 -8.54 2.97 -5.30
N ARG A 74 -7.90 1.82 -5.09
CA ARG A 74 -8.28 0.85 -4.04
C ARG A 74 -7.11 0.55 -3.12
N ALA A 75 -7.45 0.31 -1.84
CA ALA A 75 -6.50 -0.22 -0.87
C ALA A 75 -6.15 -1.66 -1.23
N ARG A 76 -4.85 -1.95 -1.28
CA ARG A 76 -4.26 -3.27 -1.52
C ARG A 76 -3.31 -3.58 -0.37
N GLU A 77 -3.21 -4.85 -0.02
CA GLU A 77 -2.36 -5.31 1.07
C GLU A 77 -1.59 -6.57 0.65
N ALA A 78 -0.39 -6.72 1.21
CA ALA A 78 0.42 -7.92 1.07
C ALA A 78 1.37 -8.05 2.28
N TRP A 79 1.59 -9.29 2.71
CA TRP A 79 2.71 -9.62 3.58
C TRP A 79 3.99 -9.75 2.75
N VAL A 80 5.02 -9.00 3.14
CA VAL A 80 6.34 -9.02 2.49
C VAL A 80 7.43 -9.20 3.54
N ASP A 81 8.60 -9.65 3.09
CA ASP A 81 9.79 -9.65 3.94
C ASP A 81 10.15 -8.22 4.36
N ALA A 82 10.55 -8.03 5.61
CA ALA A 82 10.87 -6.72 6.17
C ALA A 82 12.03 -6.02 5.42
N SER A 83 12.95 -6.78 4.80
CA SER A 83 14.02 -6.22 3.96
C SER A 83 13.50 -5.53 2.70
N ARG A 84 12.26 -5.83 2.26
CA ARG A 84 11.59 -5.15 1.14
C ARG A 84 10.94 -3.83 1.54
N CYS A 85 11.02 -3.48 2.82
CA CYS A 85 10.42 -2.29 3.37
C CYS A 85 11.48 -1.30 3.83
N ARG A 86 11.34 -0.04 3.40
CA ARG A 86 12.16 1.07 3.87
C ARG A 86 11.28 2.18 4.41
N ARG A 87 11.55 2.63 5.64
CA ARG A 87 10.80 3.73 6.27
C ARG A 87 10.85 4.98 5.38
N ARG A 88 9.70 5.60 5.16
CA ARG A 88 9.58 6.87 4.42
C ARG A 88 9.40 8.01 5.41
N THR A 89 10.35 8.92 5.44
CA THR A 89 10.22 10.17 6.20
C THR A 89 9.18 11.05 5.52
N LEU A 90 8.12 11.39 6.25
CA LEU A 90 7.16 12.41 5.84
C LEU A 90 7.57 13.72 6.49
N ALA A 91 7.59 14.81 5.71
CA ALA A 91 7.72 16.13 6.30
C ALA A 91 6.54 16.37 7.25
N PRO A 92 6.76 17.01 8.41
CA PRO A 92 5.67 17.46 9.25
C PRO A 92 4.71 18.29 8.39
N HIS A 93 3.43 17.94 8.40
CA HIS A 93 2.43 18.79 7.78
C HIS A 93 2.40 20.10 8.57
N PRO A 94 2.42 21.29 7.93
CA PRO A 94 2.18 22.52 8.66
C PRO A 94 0.79 22.40 9.28
N SER A 95 0.74 22.29 10.61
CA SER A 95 -0.51 22.33 11.35
C SER A 95 -1.18 23.64 11.02
N HIS A 96 -2.36 23.59 10.42
CA HIS A 96 -3.19 24.78 10.26
C HIS A 96 -3.56 25.23 11.67
N ALA A 97 -2.87 26.27 12.17
CA ALA A 97 -3.25 26.92 13.40
C ALA A 97 -4.67 27.46 13.19
N SER A 98 -5.61 26.97 14.01
CA SER A 98 -6.96 27.52 14.08
C SER A 98 -6.97 28.79 14.91
#